data_AF-A0A831Z161-F1
#
_entry.id   AF-A0A831Z161-F1
#
_cell.length_a   1.000
_cell.length_b   1.000
_cell.length_c   1.000
_cell.angle_alpha   90.00
_cell.angle_beta   90.00
_cell.angle_gamma   90.00
#
_symmetry.space_group_name_H-M   'P 1'
#
loop_
_entity.id
_entity.type
_entity.pdbx_description
1 polymer ?
#
loop_
_entity_poly.entity_id
_entity_poly.type
_entity_poly.pdbx_seq_one_letter_code
_entity_poly.pdbx_strand_id
1 'polypeptide(L)'
;MSLRTTLFSQKLALSSAPLLLFLWGLATLIVTAGVFAIIFSYPVLPSHVPLLFTAEQGLTTKVFLPAVPALAVIFLLGNAVVSELLLRKRENAAAIFPAFLSLLVSIILTDSLFRILRIFPLPSSAFEEAIYPLLLPFSTAILLGLGTTFAVSAAARRLKIFDRPHGPYPDVRPIPRLGALPLFVTFAATALLFLPLDAALKGFLLGMGILALIQTIDDVRPLPFWIQGLGHLAAAGAVVWGGIRITFIGNPLWPFIPPQYLAFDAIPYLSELVTVVWIFALINVVDWLDGLDGLAAGVGTIAAGTIVASSLLLDTPASALLGIILAGTLLGFLPLNFYPAQIYLGGGAFLLGYLLAVLSIFSGAKTGTALLVLAVPIIDALYVIYSRVRTGKSPFVGDQTHLHHRLLKAGISHQKIVLEEWALVATLAIAAVLLRGFAKLAAVGLVFLAALLANRLLLRKFGAKSPKPAAPSPGV
;
A
#
# COMPACT_ATOMS: atom_id res chain seq x y z
N MET A 1 33.18 -11.06 -36.48
CA MET A 1 32.60 -11.04 -35.11
C MET A 1 31.28 -10.30 -35.20
N SER A 2 30.14 -10.99 -35.02
CA SER A 2 28.81 -10.40 -35.32
C SER A 2 28.42 -9.34 -34.29
N LEU A 3 27.72 -8.26 -34.70
CA LEU A 3 27.16 -7.24 -33.80
C LEU A 3 26.35 -7.84 -32.64
N ARG A 4 25.70 -8.98 -32.87
CA ARG A 4 24.88 -9.72 -31.90
C ARG A 4 25.69 -10.24 -30.71
N THR A 5 26.91 -10.69 -30.96
CA THR A 5 27.79 -11.30 -29.94
C THR A 5 28.46 -10.29 -29.02
N THR A 6 28.55 -9.02 -29.44
CA THR A 6 29.22 -7.95 -28.66
C THR A 6 28.24 -7.26 -27.70
N LEU A 7 26.98 -7.05 -28.09
CA LEU A 7 26.03 -6.22 -27.33
C LEU A 7 25.33 -6.94 -26.16
N PHE A 8 25.18 -8.27 -26.18
CA PHE A 8 24.26 -8.98 -25.28
C PHE A 8 24.90 -9.92 -24.24
N SER A 9 26.23 -10.09 -24.22
CA SER A 9 26.91 -11.04 -23.32
C SER A 9 27.86 -10.43 -22.28
N GLN A 10 28.03 -9.10 -22.27
CA GLN A 10 28.90 -8.38 -21.33
C GLN A 10 28.14 -7.24 -20.64
N LYS A 11 28.54 -6.90 -19.39
CA LYS A 11 28.08 -5.68 -18.70
C LYS A 11 28.22 -4.48 -19.64
N LEU A 12 27.15 -3.69 -19.79
CA LEU A 12 27.15 -2.46 -20.59
C LEU A 12 28.26 -1.52 -20.12
N ALA A 13 29.08 -1.02 -21.04
CA ALA A 13 30.14 -0.07 -20.72
C ALA A 13 29.55 1.22 -20.14
N LEU A 14 28.35 1.61 -20.59
CA LEU A 14 27.57 2.72 -20.05
C LEU A 14 27.39 2.68 -18.53
N SER A 15 27.29 1.49 -17.92
CA SER A 15 27.08 1.33 -16.47
C SER A 15 28.24 1.84 -15.61
N SER A 16 29.41 2.07 -16.21
CA SER A 16 30.61 2.57 -15.54
C SER A 16 30.85 4.08 -15.70
N ALA A 17 29.92 4.81 -16.33
CA ALA A 17 30.06 6.25 -16.61
C ALA A 17 28.93 7.09 -15.97
N PRO A 18 29.12 7.62 -14.74
CA PRO A 18 28.06 8.30 -13.97
C PRO A 18 27.43 9.49 -14.68
N LEU A 19 28.23 10.31 -15.36
CA LEU A 19 27.75 11.48 -16.11
C LEU A 19 26.84 11.06 -17.27
N LEU A 20 27.20 10.00 -18.01
CA LEU A 20 26.38 9.49 -19.11
C LEU A 20 25.08 8.91 -18.57
N LEU A 21 25.12 8.13 -17.48
CA LEU A 21 23.92 7.62 -16.84
C LEU A 21 22.97 8.73 -16.39
N PHE A 22 23.50 9.82 -15.84
CA PHE A 22 22.71 10.99 -15.48
C PHE A 22 22.05 11.65 -16.69
N LEU A 23 22.81 11.93 -17.75
CA LEU A 23 22.28 12.56 -18.98
C LEU A 23 21.22 11.69 -19.66
N TRP A 24 21.43 10.37 -19.71
CA TRP A 24 20.46 9.42 -20.24
C TRP A 24 19.22 9.33 -19.37
N GLY A 25 19.37 9.23 -18.04
CA GLY A 25 18.25 9.20 -17.11
C GLY A 25 17.37 10.45 -17.23
N LEU A 26 17.99 11.62 -17.36
CA LEU A 26 17.28 12.88 -17.55
C LEU A 26 16.56 12.93 -18.91
N ALA A 27 17.22 12.51 -19.99
CA ALA A 27 16.60 12.44 -21.32
C ALA A 27 15.41 11.45 -21.32
N THR A 28 15.56 10.27 -20.72
CA THR A 28 14.48 9.28 -20.59
C THR A 28 13.30 9.82 -19.78
N LEU A 29 13.55 10.53 -18.68
CA LEU A 29 12.50 11.16 -17.88
C LEU A 29 11.69 12.17 -18.72
N ILE A 30 12.38 13.01 -19.49
CA ILE A 30 11.77 14.03 -20.35
C ILE A 30 10.93 13.37 -21.46
N VAL A 31 11.48 12.38 -22.17
CA VAL A 31 10.73 11.64 -23.21
C VAL A 31 9.52 10.94 -22.61
N THR A 32 9.67 10.34 -21.43
CA THR A 32 8.57 9.68 -20.71
C THR A 32 7.44 10.66 -20.40
N ALA A 33 7.78 11.86 -19.93
CA ALA A 33 6.79 12.93 -19.70
C ALA A 33 6.03 13.28 -20.99
N GLY A 34 6.73 13.40 -22.13
CA GLY A 34 6.11 13.63 -23.43
C GLY A 34 5.18 12.48 -23.88
N VAL A 35 5.60 11.23 -23.71
CA VAL A 35 4.77 10.05 -24.03
C VAL A 35 3.47 10.05 -23.21
N PHE A 36 3.56 10.26 -21.89
CA PHE A 36 2.39 10.33 -21.04
C PHE A 36 1.49 11.50 -21.40
N ALA A 37 2.05 12.68 -21.68
CA ALA A 37 1.29 13.85 -22.08
C ALA A 37 0.44 13.57 -23.34
N ILE A 38 0.99 12.86 -24.34
CA ILE A 38 0.23 12.39 -25.51
C ILE A 38 -0.85 11.40 -25.11
N ILE A 39 -0.52 10.35 -24.34
CA ILE A 39 -1.48 9.30 -23.98
C ILE A 39 -2.74 9.88 -23.32
N PHE A 40 -2.55 10.82 -22.39
CA PHE A 40 -3.66 11.44 -21.66
C PHE A 40 -4.43 12.48 -22.49
N SER A 41 -3.73 13.22 -23.36
CA SER A 41 -4.34 14.33 -24.11
C SER A 41 -4.93 13.90 -25.46
N TYR A 42 -4.44 12.82 -26.07
CA TYR A 42 -4.82 12.40 -27.42
C TYR A 42 -6.34 12.25 -27.67
N PRO A 43 -7.14 11.70 -26.71
CA PRO A 43 -8.58 11.58 -26.89
C PRO A 43 -9.28 12.93 -27.07
N VAL A 44 -8.80 13.97 -26.37
CA VAL A 44 -9.43 15.29 -26.30
C VAL A 44 -8.89 16.29 -27.33
N LEU A 45 -7.81 15.94 -28.04
CA LEU A 45 -7.27 16.80 -29.10
C LEU A 45 -8.19 16.86 -30.33
N PRO A 46 -8.29 18.03 -30.99
CA PRO A 46 -9.03 18.18 -32.24
C PRO A 46 -8.41 17.34 -33.37
N SER A 47 -9.17 17.12 -34.45
CA SER A 47 -8.73 16.31 -35.59
C SER A 47 -7.44 16.83 -36.24
N HIS A 48 -7.21 18.15 -36.15
CA HIS A 48 -6.04 18.84 -36.71
C HIS A 48 -5.30 19.61 -35.62
N VAL A 49 -3.98 19.40 -35.55
CA VAL A 49 -3.07 19.99 -34.55
C VAL A 49 -1.76 20.38 -35.22
N PRO A 50 -0.99 21.35 -34.71
CA PRO A 50 0.38 21.58 -35.18
C PRO A 50 1.26 20.34 -34.94
N LEU A 51 2.17 20.00 -35.87
CA LEU A 51 3.09 18.86 -35.72
C LEU A 51 4.32 19.20 -34.86
N LEU A 52 4.88 20.39 -35.06
CA LEU A 52 5.97 20.99 -34.29
C LEU A 52 5.62 22.45 -34.01
N PHE A 53 6.13 23.01 -32.91
CA PHE A 53 5.94 24.42 -32.57
C PHE A 53 6.90 25.29 -33.41
N THR A 54 6.69 25.30 -34.71
CA THR A 54 7.40 26.14 -35.68
C THR A 54 6.36 26.93 -36.47
N ALA A 55 6.23 28.22 -36.14
CA ALA A 55 5.58 29.30 -36.88
C ALA A 55 4.30 28.95 -37.68
N GLU A 56 3.13 29.22 -37.08
CA GLU A 56 1.80 29.61 -37.65
C GLU A 56 1.24 28.94 -38.94
N GLN A 57 1.94 28.03 -39.62
CA GLN A 57 1.50 27.35 -40.83
C GLN A 57 1.88 25.87 -40.77
N GLY A 58 0.88 24.98 -40.86
CA GLY A 58 1.08 23.53 -40.90
C GLY A 58 0.29 22.77 -39.84
N LEU A 59 -1.04 22.77 -39.98
CA LEU A 59 -1.87 21.80 -39.27
C LEU A 59 -1.67 20.43 -39.89
N THR A 60 -1.50 19.41 -39.05
CA THR A 60 -1.48 18.01 -39.44
C THR A 60 -2.62 17.26 -38.75
N THR A 61 -2.98 16.10 -39.28
CA THR A 61 -3.92 15.20 -38.60
C THR A 61 -3.31 14.76 -37.26
N LYS A 62 -4.10 14.76 -36.18
CA LYS A 62 -3.61 14.39 -34.84
C LYS A 62 -2.93 13.01 -34.76
N VAL A 63 -3.23 12.11 -35.71
CA VAL A 63 -2.59 10.79 -35.89
C VAL A 63 -1.07 10.89 -36.01
N PHE A 64 -0.52 12.01 -36.50
CA PHE A 64 0.92 12.21 -36.61
C PHE A 64 1.56 12.76 -35.33
N LEU A 65 0.79 13.26 -34.37
CA LEU A 65 1.32 13.84 -33.13
C LEU A 65 2.10 12.84 -32.25
N PRO A 66 1.70 11.55 -32.14
CA PRO A 66 2.52 10.52 -31.48
C PRO A 66 3.91 10.29 -32.12
N ALA A 67 4.15 10.78 -33.35
CA ALA A 67 5.47 10.70 -33.97
C ALA A 67 6.51 11.53 -33.22
N VAL A 68 6.11 12.59 -32.52
CA VAL A 68 7.02 13.47 -31.75
C VAL A 68 7.75 12.71 -30.63
N PRO A 69 7.05 12.09 -29.65
CA PRO A 69 7.73 11.28 -28.64
C PRO A 69 8.36 10.01 -29.22
N ALA A 70 7.78 9.41 -30.28
CA ALA A 70 8.38 8.24 -30.93
C ALA A 70 9.75 8.57 -31.54
N LEU A 71 9.87 9.73 -32.19
CA LEU A 71 11.14 10.23 -32.72
C LEU A 71 12.14 10.44 -31.58
N ALA A 72 11.71 11.02 -30.46
CA ALA A 72 12.56 11.20 -29.29
C ALA A 72 13.09 9.87 -28.72
N VAL A 73 12.24 8.83 -28.65
CA VAL A 73 12.65 7.47 -28.25
C VAL A 73 13.65 6.88 -29.25
N ILE A 74 13.42 7.03 -30.56
CA ILE A 74 14.33 6.52 -31.60
C ILE A 74 15.70 7.17 -31.48
N PHE A 75 15.76 8.51 -31.34
CA PHE A 75 17.02 9.22 -31.12
C PHE A 75 17.70 8.79 -29.83
N LEU A 76 16.94 8.61 -28.75
CA LEU A 76 17.45 8.19 -27.46
C LEU A 76 18.09 6.79 -27.54
N LEU A 77 17.41 5.82 -28.15
CA LEU A 77 17.93 4.46 -28.32
C LEU A 77 19.12 4.41 -29.30
N GLY A 78 19.01 5.11 -30.43
CA GLY A 78 20.06 5.13 -31.46
C GLY A 78 21.36 5.72 -30.93
N ASN A 79 21.30 6.88 -30.27
CA ASN A 79 22.47 7.52 -29.68
C ASN A 79 23.02 6.74 -28.47
N ALA A 80 22.19 6.01 -27.71
CA ALA A 80 22.67 5.14 -26.65
C ALA A 80 23.55 4.00 -27.18
N VAL A 81 23.18 3.42 -28.33
CA VAL A 81 24.02 2.44 -29.04
C VAL A 81 25.34 3.06 -29.50
N VAL A 82 25.30 4.28 -30.05
CA VAL A 82 26.52 4.99 -30.47
C VAL A 82 27.44 5.28 -29.27
N SER A 83 26.91 5.79 -28.15
CA SER A 83 27.68 6.00 -26.92
C SER A 83 28.29 4.69 -26.40
N GLU A 84 27.56 3.58 -26.42
CA GLU A 84 28.08 2.27 -26.00
C GLU A 84 29.22 1.78 -26.92
N LEU A 85 29.12 1.99 -28.24
CA LEU A 85 30.19 1.66 -29.18
C LEU A 85 31.45 2.52 -28.96
N LEU A 86 31.29 3.80 -28.68
CA LEU A 86 32.41 4.73 -28.40
C LEU A 86 33.10 4.39 -27.08
N LEU A 87 32.33 4.08 -26.02
CA LEU A 87 32.89 3.63 -24.74
C LEU A 87 33.69 2.34 -24.89
N ARG A 88 33.20 1.38 -25.71
CA ARG A 88 33.93 0.14 -25.99
C ARG A 88 35.23 0.37 -26.77
N LYS A 89 35.31 1.44 -27.57
CA LYS A 89 36.53 1.90 -28.23
C LYS A 89 37.45 2.74 -27.32
N ARG A 90 37.08 2.92 -26.03
CA ARG A 90 37.76 3.79 -25.06
C ARG A 90 37.74 5.28 -25.42
N GLU A 91 36.77 5.72 -26.22
CA GLU A 91 36.57 7.12 -26.62
C GLU A 91 35.57 7.82 -25.68
N ASN A 92 35.91 7.91 -24.38
CA ASN A 92 34.98 8.37 -23.34
C ASN A 92 34.47 9.81 -23.58
N ALA A 93 35.33 10.71 -24.06
CA ALA A 93 34.93 12.10 -24.34
C ALA A 93 33.95 12.18 -25.52
N ALA A 94 34.14 11.37 -26.56
CA ALA A 94 33.24 11.33 -27.72
C ALA A 94 31.88 10.73 -27.36
N ALA A 95 31.83 9.78 -26.42
CA ALA A 95 30.58 9.16 -25.96
C ALA A 95 29.61 10.15 -25.26
N ILE A 96 30.09 11.32 -24.83
CA ILE A 96 29.28 12.39 -24.23
C ILE A 96 28.42 13.08 -25.29
N PHE A 97 28.91 13.23 -26.52
CA PHE A 97 28.21 13.96 -27.57
C PHE A 97 26.84 13.34 -27.92
N PRO A 98 26.70 12.02 -28.18
CA PRO A 98 25.39 11.41 -28.42
C PRO A 98 24.43 11.49 -27.23
N ALA A 99 24.96 11.44 -25.99
CA ALA A 99 24.15 11.59 -24.78
C ALA A 99 23.59 13.02 -24.64
N PHE A 100 24.44 14.02 -24.86
CA PHE A 100 24.03 15.43 -24.89
C PHE A 100 23.03 15.72 -26.00
N LEU A 101 23.30 15.22 -27.22
CA LEU A 101 22.41 15.37 -28.37
C LEU A 101 21.02 14.76 -28.08
N SER A 102 20.98 13.60 -27.43
CA SER A 102 19.72 12.96 -27.05
C SER A 102 18.95 13.76 -26.01
N LEU A 103 19.63 14.31 -25.01
CA LEU A 103 19.02 15.19 -24.03
C LEU A 103 18.44 16.44 -24.69
N LEU A 104 19.21 17.09 -25.57
CA LEU A 104 18.78 18.29 -26.31
C LEU A 104 17.55 18.00 -27.18
N VAL A 105 17.58 16.93 -27.98
CA VAL A 105 16.45 16.50 -28.82
C VAL A 105 15.23 16.18 -27.97
N SER A 106 15.42 15.50 -26.84
CA SER A 106 14.33 15.18 -25.90
C SER A 106 13.68 16.44 -25.35
N ILE A 107 14.47 17.44 -24.96
CA ILE A 107 13.98 18.75 -24.49
C ILE A 107 13.19 19.45 -25.59
N ILE A 108 13.75 19.59 -26.79
CA ILE A 108 13.11 20.32 -27.89
C ILE A 108 11.77 19.68 -28.28
N LEU A 109 11.76 18.36 -28.49
CA LEU A 109 10.55 17.64 -28.91
C LEU A 109 9.48 17.65 -27.82
N THR A 110 9.88 17.47 -26.56
CA THR A 110 8.95 17.48 -25.43
C THR A 110 8.41 18.88 -25.15
N ASP A 111 9.23 19.92 -25.19
CA ASP A 111 8.78 21.32 -25.06
C ASP A 111 7.82 21.71 -26.19
N SER A 112 8.15 21.36 -27.43
CA SER A 112 7.25 21.55 -28.58
C SER A 112 5.90 20.87 -28.35
N LEU A 113 5.90 19.63 -27.87
CA LEU A 113 4.67 18.91 -27.54
C LEU A 113 3.87 19.62 -26.45
N PHE A 114 4.49 19.99 -25.32
CA PHE A 114 3.79 20.71 -24.24
C PHE A 114 3.21 22.04 -24.71
N ARG A 115 3.90 22.77 -25.59
CA ARG A 115 3.36 24.00 -26.19
C ARG A 115 2.14 23.73 -27.06
N ILE A 116 2.17 22.68 -27.88
CA ILE A 116 1.01 22.25 -28.67
C ILE A 116 -0.17 21.91 -27.76
N LEU A 117 0.07 21.15 -26.70
CA LEU A 117 -0.97 20.76 -25.74
C LEU A 117 -1.55 21.96 -24.97
N ARG A 118 -0.78 23.03 -24.74
CA ARG A 118 -1.27 24.26 -24.09
C ARG A 118 -2.18 25.12 -24.98
N ILE A 119 -2.12 24.97 -26.31
CA ILE A 119 -3.02 25.69 -27.23
C ILE A 119 -4.46 25.22 -27.05
N PHE A 120 -4.63 23.93 -26.72
CA PHE A 120 -5.93 23.32 -26.51
C PHE A 120 -6.19 23.27 -25.01
N PRO A 121 -7.19 24.00 -24.47
CA PRO A 121 -7.60 23.78 -23.10
C PRO A 121 -8.05 22.33 -23.01
N LEU A 122 -7.25 21.50 -22.34
CA LEU A 122 -7.66 20.14 -22.03
C LEU A 122 -8.91 20.30 -21.15
N PRO A 123 -10.10 19.84 -21.59
CA PRO A 123 -11.16 19.62 -20.62
C PRO A 123 -10.55 18.69 -19.56
N SER A 124 -10.74 19.00 -18.29
CA SER A 124 -10.25 18.15 -17.22
C SER A 124 -10.70 16.73 -17.53
N SER A 125 -9.75 15.84 -17.78
CA SER A 125 -10.11 14.45 -18.05
C SER A 125 -10.88 13.94 -16.83
N ALA A 126 -11.81 13.00 -17.01
CA ALA A 126 -12.49 12.39 -15.86
C ALA A 126 -11.50 11.84 -14.80
N PHE A 127 -10.28 11.50 -15.24
CA PHE A 127 -9.16 11.17 -14.37
C PHE A 127 -8.64 12.38 -13.58
N GLU A 128 -8.41 13.52 -14.22
CA GLU A 128 -7.98 14.75 -13.57
C GLU A 128 -9.00 15.25 -12.54
N GLU A 129 -10.29 15.25 -12.87
CA GLU A 129 -11.36 15.63 -11.93
C GLU A 129 -11.41 14.72 -10.70
N ALA A 130 -11.16 13.42 -10.89
CA ALA A 130 -11.13 12.44 -9.82
C ALA A 130 -9.86 12.53 -8.95
N ILE A 131 -8.71 12.85 -9.53
CA ILE A 131 -7.39 12.76 -8.87
C ILE A 131 -6.95 14.09 -8.27
N TYR A 132 -7.18 15.23 -8.92
CA TYR A 132 -6.72 16.52 -8.41
C TYR A 132 -7.20 16.85 -6.99
N PRO A 133 -8.47 16.57 -6.62
CA PRO A 133 -8.95 16.80 -5.25
C PRO A 133 -8.22 15.95 -4.20
N LEU A 134 -7.58 14.85 -4.61
CA LEU A 134 -6.89 13.91 -3.72
C LEU A 134 -5.42 14.27 -3.48
N LEU A 135 -4.76 14.99 -4.41
CA LEU A 135 -3.32 15.25 -4.34
C LEU A 135 -2.89 16.11 -3.14
N LEU A 136 -3.65 17.18 -2.86
CA LEU A 136 -3.35 18.08 -1.74
C LEU A 136 -3.55 17.38 -0.36
N PRO A 137 -4.67 16.68 -0.10
CA PRO A 137 -4.83 15.85 1.09
C PRO A 137 -3.75 14.77 1.21
N PHE A 138 -3.40 14.10 0.10
CA PHE A 138 -2.37 13.06 0.09
C PHE A 138 -0.99 13.58 0.48
N SER A 139 -0.55 14.66 -0.17
CA SER A 139 0.74 15.30 0.14
C SER A 139 0.77 15.87 1.56
N THR A 140 -0.32 16.47 2.02
CA THR A 140 -0.47 16.95 3.41
C THR A 140 -0.33 15.80 4.41
N ALA A 141 -1.01 14.68 4.18
CA ALA A 141 -0.92 13.49 5.03
C ALA A 141 0.49 12.88 5.06
N ILE A 142 1.20 12.84 3.92
CA ILE A 142 2.60 12.36 3.88
C ILE A 142 3.51 13.26 4.72
N LEU A 143 3.43 14.57 4.51
CA LEU A 143 4.31 15.53 5.18
C LEU A 143 4.03 15.58 6.68
N LEU A 144 2.75 15.62 7.09
CA LEU A 144 2.36 15.53 8.49
C LEU A 144 2.70 14.17 9.10
N GLY A 145 2.51 13.08 8.36
CA GLY A 145 2.84 11.72 8.78
C GLY A 145 4.33 11.57 9.06
N LEU A 146 5.18 12.04 8.15
CA LEU A 146 6.62 12.01 8.32
C LEU A 146 7.06 12.89 9.50
N GLY A 147 6.53 14.12 9.59
CA GLY A 147 6.85 15.07 10.65
C GLY A 147 6.45 14.58 12.04
N THR A 148 5.22 14.08 12.19
CA THR A 148 4.70 13.55 13.46
C THR A 148 5.42 12.27 13.86
N THR A 149 5.70 11.37 12.92
CA THR A 149 6.45 10.12 13.18
C THR A 149 7.86 10.44 13.67
N PHE A 150 8.55 11.37 13.02
CA PHE A 150 9.86 11.83 13.48
C PHE A 150 9.79 12.47 14.87
N ALA A 151 8.84 13.36 15.11
CA ALA A 151 8.67 14.04 16.39
C ALA A 151 8.39 13.06 17.54
N VAL A 152 7.44 12.12 17.35
CA VAL A 152 7.10 11.09 18.33
C VAL A 152 8.29 10.17 18.59
N SER A 153 8.96 9.71 17.53
CA SER A 153 10.16 8.86 17.64
C SER A 153 11.29 9.57 18.41
N ALA A 154 11.52 10.85 18.15
CA ALA A 154 12.50 11.67 18.87
C ALA A 154 12.12 11.90 20.35
N ALA A 155 10.85 12.23 20.62
CA ALA A 155 10.35 12.42 21.98
C ALA A 155 10.44 11.13 22.80
N ALA A 156 10.04 9.99 22.23
CA ALA A 156 10.11 8.69 22.89
C ALA A 156 11.55 8.31 23.26
N ARG A 157 12.51 8.55 22.36
CA ARG A 157 13.94 8.37 22.65
C ARG A 157 14.43 9.25 23.80
N ARG A 158 14.02 10.51 23.84
CA ARG A 158 14.37 11.45 24.93
C ARG A 158 13.77 11.05 26.27
N LEU A 159 12.52 10.59 26.26
CA LEU A 159 11.77 10.14 27.44
C LEU A 159 12.09 8.69 27.85
N LYS A 160 12.94 7.99 27.07
CA LYS A 160 13.30 6.58 27.26
C LYS A 160 12.10 5.63 27.28
N ILE A 161 11.08 5.94 26.48
CA ILE A 161 9.93 5.06 26.25
C ILE A 161 10.29 4.13 25.10
N PHE A 162 10.63 2.89 25.44
CA PHE A 162 11.08 1.87 24.50
C PHE A 162 10.29 0.59 24.69
N ASP A 163 10.16 -0.18 23.61
CA ASP A 163 9.71 -1.56 23.73
C ASP A 163 10.73 -2.35 24.57
N ARG A 164 10.23 -3.04 25.59
CA ARG A 164 11.06 -3.95 26.38
C ARG A 164 10.90 -5.33 25.76
N PRO A 165 11.93 -5.88 25.10
CA PRO A 165 11.83 -7.20 24.50
C PRO A 165 11.44 -8.22 25.59
N HIS A 166 10.32 -8.91 25.39
CA HIS A 166 9.89 -9.99 26.28
C HIS A 166 10.75 -11.24 25.97
N GLY A 167 11.95 -11.34 26.54
CA GLY A 167 12.80 -12.53 26.42
C GLY A 167 14.30 -12.25 26.55
N PRO A 168 15.13 -13.29 26.73
CA PRO A 168 16.57 -13.17 26.88
C PRO A 168 17.23 -12.96 25.50
N TYR A 169 17.09 -11.75 24.95
CA TYR A 169 17.73 -11.36 23.70
C TYR A 169 18.97 -10.50 24.01
N PRO A 170 20.19 -10.98 23.74
CA PRO A 170 21.42 -10.32 24.18
C PRO A 170 21.69 -8.93 23.56
N ASP A 171 21.06 -8.59 22.42
CA ASP A 171 21.41 -7.41 21.60
C ASP A 171 20.18 -6.69 21.00
N VAL A 172 19.22 -6.27 21.82
CA VAL A 172 18.02 -5.57 21.30
C VAL A 172 18.24 -4.06 21.27
N ARG A 173 18.16 -3.46 20.08
CA ARG A 173 18.14 -2.00 19.92
C ARG A 173 16.86 -1.45 20.56
N PRO A 174 16.94 -0.45 21.46
CA PRO A 174 15.75 0.14 22.08
C PRO A 174 14.97 0.95 21.04
N ILE A 175 13.87 0.39 20.55
CA ILE A 175 12.99 1.01 19.55
C ILE A 175 11.69 1.43 20.23
N PRO A 176 11.24 2.69 20.09
CA PRO A 176 9.94 3.13 20.57
C PRO A 176 8.79 2.36 19.91
N ARG A 177 7.77 2.01 20.69
CA ARG A 177 6.55 1.35 20.23
C ARG A 177 5.38 2.30 20.47
N LEU A 178 5.26 3.35 19.67
CA LEU A 178 4.25 4.42 19.85
C LEU A 178 3.61 4.83 18.53
N GLY A 179 3.43 3.88 17.61
CA GLY A 179 2.90 4.15 16.26
C GLY A 179 1.45 4.62 16.23
N ALA A 180 0.65 4.38 17.29
CA ALA A 180 -0.72 4.88 17.38
C ALA A 180 -0.82 6.41 17.32
N LEU A 181 0.10 7.12 17.97
CA LEU A 181 0.10 8.58 18.05
C LEU A 181 0.31 9.27 16.69
N PRO A 182 1.38 9.00 15.91
CA PRO A 182 1.57 9.65 14.63
C PRO A 182 0.47 9.31 13.63
N LEU A 183 -0.05 8.08 13.63
CA LEU A 183 -1.20 7.69 12.81
C LEU A 183 -2.45 8.50 13.18
N PHE A 184 -2.80 8.56 14.48
CA PHE A 184 -3.95 9.31 14.96
C PHE A 184 -3.88 10.80 14.62
N VAL A 185 -2.77 11.47 14.99
CA VAL A 185 -2.62 12.91 14.80
C VAL A 185 -2.65 13.26 13.32
N THR A 186 -1.93 12.51 12.48
CA THR A 186 -1.86 12.79 11.04
C THR A 186 -3.21 12.58 10.37
N PHE A 187 -3.86 11.45 10.62
CA PHE A 187 -5.15 11.16 10.00
C PHE A 187 -6.23 12.13 10.49
N ALA A 188 -6.31 12.38 11.80
CA ALA A 188 -7.29 13.32 12.36
C ALA A 188 -7.10 14.74 11.82
N ALA A 189 -5.88 15.28 11.90
CA ALA A 189 -5.59 16.63 11.45
C ALA A 189 -5.88 16.79 9.96
N THR A 190 -5.43 15.84 9.13
CA THR A 190 -5.68 15.92 7.69
C THR A 190 -7.17 15.77 7.37
N ALA A 191 -7.88 14.84 8.01
CA ALA A 191 -9.32 14.69 7.82
C ALA A 191 -10.09 15.97 8.19
N LEU A 192 -9.74 16.60 9.32
CA LEU A 192 -10.37 17.85 9.77
C LEU A 192 -10.06 19.05 8.86
N LEU A 193 -8.93 19.05 8.15
CA LEU A 193 -8.57 20.09 7.20
C LEU A 193 -9.35 20.00 5.88
N PHE A 194 -9.67 18.77 5.43
CA PHE A 194 -10.22 18.52 4.09
C PHE A 194 -11.66 18.00 4.07
N LEU A 195 -12.23 17.59 5.21
CA LEU A 195 -13.61 17.12 5.30
C LEU A 195 -14.46 17.94 6.27
N PRO A 196 -15.76 18.13 5.97
CA PRO A 196 -16.69 18.72 6.92
C PRO A 196 -16.92 17.77 8.11
N LEU A 197 -17.01 18.35 9.31
CA LEU A 197 -17.22 17.60 10.54
C LEU A 197 -18.70 17.27 10.77
N ASP A 198 -19.21 16.31 10.01
CA ASP A 198 -20.56 15.75 10.15
C ASP A 198 -20.65 14.69 11.28
N ALA A 199 -21.84 14.11 11.49
CA ALA A 199 -22.05 13.12 12.55
C ALA A 199 -21.22 11.84 12.33
N ALA A 200 -21.09 11.39 11.08
CA ALA A 200 -20.32 10.20 10.74
C ALA A 200 -18.83 10.41 11.01
N LEU A 201 -18.25 11.52 10.55
CA LEU A 201 -16.85 11.85 10.81
C LEU A 201 -16.58 12.08 12.30
N LYS A 202 -17.52 12.69 13.05
CA LYS A 202 -17.42 12.81 14.52
C LYS A 202 -17.33 11.44 15.20
N GLY A 203 -18.24 10.52 14.88
CA GLY A 203 -18.23 9.16 15.43
C GLY A 203 -16.95 8.42 15.06
N PHE A 204 -16.51 8.55 13.81
CA PHE A 204 -15.27 7.94 13.31
C PHE A 204 -14.02 8.46 14.03
N LEU A 205 -13.87 9.78 14.15
CA LEU A 205 -12.71 10.40 14.84
C LEU A 205 -12.75 10.16 16.35
N LEU A 206 -13.94 10.14 16.97
CA LEU A 206 -14.09 9.81 18.39
C LEU A 206 -13.63 8.38 18.67
N GLY A 207 -14.10 7.40 17.88
CA GLY A 207 -13.65 6.01 18.04
C GLY A 207 -12.16 5.85 17.78
N MET A 208 -11.62 6.59 16.80
CA MET A 208 -10.18 6.64 16.53
C MET A 208 -9.38 7.18 17.72
N GLY A 209 -9.89 8.23 18.38
CA GLY A 209 -9.26 8.84 19.56
C GLY A 209 -9.30 7.93 20.79
N ILE A 210 -10.44 7.26 21.03
CA ILE A 210 -10.57 6.25 22.10
C ILE A 210 -9.53 5.15 21.92
N LEU A 211 -9.44 4.61 20.70
CA LEU A 211 -8.54 3.52 20.40
C LEU A 211 -7.08 3.96 20.49
N ALA A 212 -6.73 5.11 19.90
CA ALA A 212 -5.38 5.67 19.98
C ALA A 212 -4.95 5.89 21.43
N LEU A 213 -5.84 6.41 22.29
CA LEU A 213 -5.56 6.61 23.71
C LEU A 213 -5.28 5.28 24.42
N ILE A 214 -6.20 4.32 24.32
CA ILE A 214 -6.08 3.04 25.03
C ILE A 214 -4.83 2.28 24.58
N GLN A 215 -4.54 2.27 23.28
CA GLN A 215 -3.41 1.55 22.72
C GLN A 215 -2.07 2.25 22.99
N THR A 216 -2.05 3.58 23.03
CA THR A 216 -0.86 4.33 23.49
C THR A 216 -0.59 4.06 24.97
N ILE A 217 -1.64 3.94 25.80
CA ILE A 217 -1.46 3.57 27.21
C ILE A 217 -0.90 2.16 27.31
N ASP A 218 -1.44 1.20 26.55
CA ASP A 218 -0.97 -0.20 26.53
C ASP A 218 0.52 -0.30 26.14
N ASP A 219 0.92 0.42 25.10
CA ASP A 219 2.30 0.48 24.62
C ASP A 219 3.29 1.02 25.68
N VAL A 220 2.85 1.91 26.57
CA VAL A 220 3.67 2.46 27.67
C VAL A 220 3.56 1.62 28.93
N ARG A 221 2.36 1.08 29.21
CA ARG A 221 1.99 0.31 30.39
C ARG A 221 1.02 -0.78 29.97
N PRO A 222 1.45 -2.05 29.92
CA PRO A 222 0.62 -3.15 29.48
C PRO A 222 -0.72 -3.20 30.23
N LEU A 223 -1.80 -3.14 29.48
CA LEU A 223 -3.17 -3.25 29.96
C LEU A 223 -3.64 -4.71 29.86
N PRO A 224 -4.51 -5.16 30.77
CA PRO A 224 -5.14 -6.45 30.63
C PRO A 224 -6.05 -6.49 29.39
N PHE A 225 -6.11 -7.64 28.74
CA PHE A 225 -6.81 -7.87 27.47
C PHE A 225 -8.27 -7.39 27.45
N TRP A 226 -8.97 -7.46 28.60
CA TRP A 226 -10.36 -7.02 28.69
C TRP A 226 -10.51 -5.50 28.62
N ILE A 227 -9.53 -4.71 29.11
CA ILE A 227 -9.53 -3.24 28.96
C ILE A 227 -9.32 -2.88 27.49
N GLN A 228 -8.36 -3.53 26.83
CA GLN A 228 -8.14 -3.33 25.40
C GLN A 228 -9.40 -3.66 24.59
N GLY A 229 -10.03 -4.80 24.88
CA GLY A 229 -11.28 -5.22 24.24
C GLY A 229 -12.45 -4.27 24.48
N LEU A 230 -12.61 -3.74 25.70
CA LEU A 230 -13.59 -2.69 25.98
C LEU A 230 -13.31 -1.42 25.17
N GLY A 231 -12.04 -1.08 24.98
CA GLY A 231 -11.63 0.01 24.09
C GLY A 231 -12.03 -0.19 22.64
N HIS A 232 -11.86 -1.41 22.12
CA HIS A 232 -12.28 -1.78 20.77
C HIS A 232 -13.80 -1.67 20.61
N LEU A 233 -14.56 -2.16 21.60
CA LEU A 233 -16.02 -2.06 21.63
C LEU A 233 -16.51 -0.61 21.73
N ALA A 234 -15.87 0.21 22.57
CA ALA A 234 -16.19 1.63 22.70
C ALA A 234 -15.89 2.40 21.40
N ALA A 235 -14.77 2.10 20.73
CA ALA A 235 -14.44 2.69 19.44
C ALA A 235 -15.48 2.31 18.36
N ALA A 236 -15.88 1.05 18.30
CA ALA A 236 -16.93 0.59 17.39
C ALA A 236 -18.31 1.21 17.73
N GLY A 237 -18.63 1.36 19.02
CA GLY A 237 -19.83 2.04 19.49
C GLY A 237 -19.89 3.51 19.07
N ALA A 238 -18.76 4.22 19.11
CA ALA A 238 -18.67 5.61 18.62
C ALA A 238 -18.97 5.73 17.12
N VAL A 239 -18.52 4.77 16.32
CA VAL A 239 -18.83 4.67 14.88
C VAL A 239 -20.33 4.48 14.65
N VAL A 240 -20.95 3.56 15.38
CA VAL A 240 -22.41 3.31 15.33
C VAL A 240 -23.21 4.53 15.79
N TRP A 241 -22.74 5.23 16.84
CA TRP A 241 -23.32 6.48 17.31
C TRP A 241 -23.25 7.58 16.26
N GLY A 242 -22.16 7.66 15.48
CA GLY A 242 -22.03 8.53 14.32
C GLY A 242 -22.93 8.16 13.13
N GLY A 243 -23.70 7.06 13.22
CA GLY A 243 -24.62 6.61 12.19
C GLY A 243 -24.00 5.69 11.13
N ILE A 244 -22.72 5.32 11.27
CA ILE A 244 -22.04 4.42 10.33
C ILE A 244 -22.44 2.98 10.67
N ARG A 245 -23.09 2.29 9.72
CA ARG A 245 -23.62 0.94 9.91
C ARG A 245 -23.48 0.10 8.64
N ILE A 246 -23.22 -1.18 8.81
CA ILE A 246 -23.34 -2.19 7.76
C ILE A 246 -24.82 -2.58 7.67
N THR A 247 -25.55 -1.93 6.76
CA THR A 247 -26.97 -2.21 6.52
C THR A 247 -27.19 -3.41 5.61
N PHE A 248 -26.25 -3.69 4.73
CA PHE A 248 -26.28 -4.88 3.88
C PHE A 248 -24.88 -5.31 3.43
N ILE A 249 -24.77 -6.56 2.96
CA ILE A 249 -23.62 -7.04 2.19
C ILE A 249 -24.09 -7.65 0.87
N GLY A 250 -23.22 -7.62 -0.14
CA GLY A 250 -23.52 -8.35 -1.39
C GLY A 250 -23.46 -9.85 -1.13
N ASN A 251 -24.52 -10.57 -1.51
CA ASN A 251 -24.52 -12.02 -1.46
C ASN A 251 -23.56 -12.54 -2.55
N PRO A 252 -22.42 -13.15 -2.21
CA PRO A 252 -21.46 -13.61 -3.22
C PRO A 252 -21.99 -14.81 -4.02
N LEU A 253 -22.99 -15.51 -3.51
CA LEU A 253 -23.67 -16.64 -4.16
C LEU A 253 -24.92 -16.20 -4.93
N TRP A 254 -25.20 -14.90 -5.04
CA TRP A 254 -26.44 -14.41 -5.66
C TRP A 254 -26.76 -14.95 -7.06
N PRO A 255 -25.79 -15.26 -7.95
CA PRO A 255 -26.12 -15.83 -9.25
C PRO A 255 -26.73 -17.23 -9.15
N PHE A 256 -26.56 -17.91 -8.00
CA PHE A 256 -27.04 -19.26 -7.73
C PHE A 256 -28.14 -19.29 -6.65
N ILE A 257 -28.06 -18.39 -5.67
CA ILE A 257 -28.93 -18.36 -4.49
C ILE A 257 -29.38 -16.90 -4.26
N PRO A 258 -30.60 -16.50 -4.65
CA PRO A 258 -31.13 -15.18 -4.34
C PRO A 258 -31.32 -15.00 -2.81
N PRO A 259 -31.34 -13.75 -2.27
CA PRO A 259 -31.31 -12.45 -2.96
C PRO A 259 -29.89 -11.93 -3.29
N GLN A 260 -29.79 -10.85 -4.07
CA GLN A 260 -28.51 -10.20 -4.42
C GLN A 260 -27.77 -9.59 -3.22
N TYR A 261 -28.50 -9.23 -2.17
CA TYR A 261 -27.98 -8.58 -0.98
C TYR A 261 -28.53 -9.25 0.26
N LEU A 262 -27.67 -9.46 1.26
CA LEU A 262 -28.08 -9.84 2.59
C LEU A 262 -28.27 -8.54 3.38
N ALA A 263 -29.53 -8.19 3.61
CA ALA A 263 -29.93 -7.00 4.34
C ALA A 263 -30.00 -7.30 5.85
N PHE A 264 -29.53 -6.36 6.67
CA PHE A 264 -29.45 -6.46 8.12
C PHE A 264 -30.34 -5.43 8.83
N ASP A 265 -30.79 -4.41 8.10
CA ASP A 265 -31.67 -3.34 8.59
C ASP A 265 -33.10 -3.81 8.88
N ALA A 266 -33.52 -4.94 8.32
CA ALA A 266 -34.81 -5.55 8.59
C ALA A 266 -34.94 -6.12 10.03
N ILE A 267 -33.82 -6.38 10.72
CA ILE A 267 -33.81 -6.92 12.08
C ILE A 267 -33.27 -5.83 13.02
N PRO A 268 -34.03 -5.41 14.05
CA PRO A 268 -33.58 -4.39 14.99
C PRO A 268 -32.20 -4.72 15.57
N TYR A 269 -31.30 -3.73 15.56
CA TYR A 269 -29.94 -3.80 16.11
C TYR A 269 -28.96 -4.75 15.39
N LEU A 270 -29.39 -5.48 14.35
CA LEU A 270 -28.51 -6.42 13.66
C LEU A 270 -27.41 -5.71 12.87
N SER A 271 -27.73 -4.60 12.19
CA SER A 271 -26.74 -3.79 11.48
C SER A 271 -25.66 -3.26 12.43
N GLU A 272 -26.04 -2.80 13.61
CA GLU A 272 -25.13 -2.32 14.64
C GLU A 272 -24.24 -3.45 15.16
N LEU A 273 -24.82 -4.62 15.47
CA LEU A 273 -24.06 -5.78 15.90
C LEU A 273 -23.05 -6.23 14.85
N VAL A 274 -23.47 -6.35 13.58
CA VAL A 274 -22.59 -6.72 12.46
C VAL A 274 -21.46 -5.70 12.31
N THR A 275 -21.76 -4.40 12.47
CA THR A 275 -20.76 -3.32 12.40
C THR A 275 -19.73 -3.44 13.52
N VAL A 276 -20.17 -3.66 14.76
CA VAL A 276 -19.27 -3.81 15.91
C VAL A 276 -18.39 -5.05 15.76
N VAL A 277 -18.97 -6.19 15.37
CA VAL A 277 -18.23 -7.43 15.15
C VAL A 277 -17.22 -7.27 14.01
N TRP A 278 -17.59 -6.61 12.91
CA TRP A 278 -16.70 -6.32 11.79
C TRP A 278 -15.50 -5.49 12.22
N ILE A 279 -15.73 -4.36 12.90
CA ILE A 279 -14.66 -3.47 13.38
C ILE A 279 -13.76 -4.21 14.36
N PHE A 280 -14.35 -4.93 15.33
CA PHE A 280 -13.58 -5.70 16.31
C PHE A 280 -12.72 -6.77 15.65
N ALA A 281 -13.26 -7.52 14.69
CA ALA A 281 -12.53 -8.57 13.98
C ALA A 281 -11.34 -7.98 13.20
N LEU A 282 -11.55 -6.89 12.46
CA LEU A 282 -10.52 -6.27 11.63
C LEU A 282 -9.40 -5.61 12.46
N ILE A 283 -9.74 -5.03 13.61
CA ILE A 283 -8.76 -4.56 14.60
C ILE A 283 -7.78 -5.68 14.96
N ASN A 284 -8.30 -6.86 15.34
CA ASN A 284 -7.47 -7.99 15.78
C ASN A 284 -6.70 -8.65 14.63
N VAL A 285 -7.30 -8.74 13.44
CA VAL A 285 -6.63 -9.30 12.24
C VAL A 285 -5.40 -8.48 11.86
N VAL A 286 -5.49 -7.15 11.93
CA VAL A 286 -4.36 -6.28 11.58
C VAL A 286 -3.31 -6.24 12.69
N ASP A 287 -3.69 -6.35 13.96
CA ASP A 287 -2.74 -6.53 15.06
C ASP A 287 -1.87 -7.79 14.85
N TRP A 288 -2.48 -8.93 14.48
CA TRP A 288 -1.74 -10.16 14.18
C TRP A 288 -0.84 -10.08 12.95
N LEU A 289 -1.09 -9.13 12.05
CA LEU A 289 -0.23 -8.87 10.90
C LEU A 289 1.04 -8.11 11.29
N ASP A 290 1.04 -7.34 12.39
CA ASP A 290 2.16 -6.49 12.82
C ASP A 290 3.29 -7.27 13.51
N GLY A 291 3.85 -8.25 12.80
CA GLY A 291 4.94 -9.09 13.30
C GLY A 291 6.33 -8.79 12.72
N LEU A 292 6.41 -7.89 11.73
CA LEU A 292 7.65 -7.50 11.05
C LEU A 292 7.65 -6.00 10.72
N ASP A 293 8.80 -5.33 10.92
CA ASP A 293 9.06 -3.94 10.51
C ASP A 293 8.55 -3.63 9.09
N GLY A 294 7.63 -2.68 8.97
CA GLY A 294 7.03 -2.25 7.71
C GLY A 294 5.88 -3.11 7.20
N LEU A 295 5.64 -4.31 7.74
CA LEU A 295 4.67 -5.23 7.16
C LEU A 295 3.24 -4.68 7.20
N ALA A 296 2.70 -4.44 8.39
CA ALA A 296 1.33 -3.97 8.57
C ALA A 296 1.11 -2.59 7.92
N ALA A 297 2.05 -1.65 8.07
CA ALA A 297 1.96 -0.32 7.46
C ALA A 297 1.95 -0.38 5.92
N GLY A 298 2.76 -1.24 5.31
CA GLY A 298 2.77 -1.42 3.86
C GLY A 298 1.52 -2.11 3.32
N VAL A 299 1.06 -3.19 3.97
CA VAL A 299 -0.23 -3.82 3.65
C VAL A 299 -1.37 -2.82 3.80
N GLY A 300 -1.38 -2.03 4.87
CA GLY A 300 -2.36 -0.97 5.10
C GLY A 300 -2.34 0.11 4.02
N THR A 301 -1.16 0.47 3.50
CA THR A 301 -1.02 1.43 2.40
C THR A 301 -1.66 0.88 1.12
N ILE A 302 -1.40 -0.39 0.79
CA ILE A 302 -2.00 -1.06 -0.37
C ILE A 302 -3.53 -1.15 -0.19
N ALA A 303 -4.00 -1.50 1.00
CA ALA A 303 -5.42 -1.56 1.33
C ALA A 303 -6.10 -0.20 1.19
N ALA A 304 -5.48 0.87 1.71
CA ALA A 304 -5.97 2.23 1.56
C ALA A 304 -6.04 2.65 0.07
N GLY A 305 -5.01 2.34 -0.72
CA GLY A 305 -5.03 2.57 -2.18
C GLY A 305 -6.15 1.79 -2.90
N THR A 306 -6.44 0.57 -2.44
CA THR A 306 -7.56 -0.24 -2.96
C THR A 306 -8.91 0.40 -2.64
N ILE A 307 -9.06 0.95 -1.43
CA ILE A 307 -10.25 1.70 -1.02
C ILE A 307 -10.40 2.95 -1.88
N VAL A 308 -9.32 3.69 -2.17
CA VAL A 308 -9.35 4.85 -3.08
C VAL A 308 -9.83 4.40 -4.47
N ALA A 309 -9.18 3.40 -5.07
CA ALA A 309 -9.53 2.91 -6.40
C ALA A 309 -11.01 2.44 -6.46
N SER A 310 -11.47 1.71 -5.45
CA SER A 310 -12.85 1.24 -5.38
C SER A 310 -13.84 2.40 -5.20
N SER A 311 -13.48 3.39 -4.39
CA SER A 311 -14.32 4.57 -4.13
C SER A 311 -14.45 5.45 -5.37
N LEU A 312 -13.40 5.58 -6.18
CA LEU A 312 -13.45 6.28 -7.46
C LEU A 312 -14.34 5.54 -8.48
N LEU A 313 -14.31 4.21 -8.50
CA LEU A 313 -15.17 3.40 -9.39
C LEU A 313 -16.64 3.41 -8.97
N LEU A 314 -16.93 3.66 -7.70
CA LEU A 314 -18.27 3.66 -7.11
C LEU A 314 -18.81 5.07 -6.89
N ASP A 315 -18.07 6.10 -7.32
CA ASP A 315 -18.41 7.51 -7.18
C ASP A 315 -18.71 7.92 -5.72
N THR A 316 -17.86 7.47 -4.79
CA THR A 316 -17.92 7.83 -3.36
C THR A 316 -16.73 8.72 -2.98
N PRO A 317 -16.74 10.02 -3.33
CA PRO A 317 -15.56 10.88 -3.22
C PRO A 317 -15.08 11.10 -1.78
N ALA A 318 -15.98 11.17 -0.79
CA ALA A 318 -15.59 11.28 0.63
C ALA A 318 -14.78 10.05 1.10
N SER A 319 -15.15 8.86 0.64
CA SER A 319 -14.45 7.61 0.94
C SER A 319 -13.09 7.54 0.25
N ALA A 320 -12.99 8.04 -0.99
CA ALA A 320 -11.72 8.18 -1.70
C ALA A 320 -10.78 9.15 -0.98
N LEU A 321 -11.32 10.26 -0.48
CA LEU A 321 -10.58 11.27 0.26
C LEU A 321 -10.04 10.74 1.59
N LEU A 322 -10.86 10.05 2.39
CA LEU A 322 -10.39 9.41 3.61
C LEU A 322 -9.39 8.28 3.34
N GLY A 323 -9.60 7.51 2.27
CA GLY A 323 -8.67 6.46 1.82
C GLY A 323 -7.30 7.03 1.43
N ILE A 324 -7.26 8.13 0.68
CA ILE A 324 -5.99 8.73 0.27
C ILE A 324 -5.27 9.40 1.44
N ILE A 325 -6.02 9.95 2.41
CA ILE A 325 -5.45 10.46 3.67
C ILE A 325 -4.80 9.32 4.47
N LEU A 326 -5.44 8.14 4.55
CA LEU A 326 -4.84 6.96 5.19
C LEU A 326 -3.58 6.51 4.46
N ALA A 327 -3.62 6.41 3.14
CA ALA A 327 -2.46 6.03 2.33
C ALA A 327 -1.29 7.00 2.55
N GLY A 328 -1.55 8.30 2.55
CA GLY A 328 -0.53 9.32 2.83
C GLY A 328 -0.01 9.25 4.27
N THR A 329 -0.88 9.02 5.25
CA THR A 329 -0.50 8.85 6.67
C THR A 329 0.47 7.69 6.84
N LEU A 330 0.17 6.54 6.23
CA LEU A 330 1.01 5.35 6.31
C LEU A 330 2.31 5.53 5.52
N LEU A 331 2.29 6.16 4.34
CA LEU A 331 3.50 6.48 3.60
C LEU A 331 4.39 7.50 4.31
N GLY A 332 3.83 8.39 5.14
CA GLY A 332 4.60 9.26 6.03
C GLY A 332 5.23 8.51 7.21
N PHE A 333 4.57 7.48 7.72
CA PHE A 333 5.05 6.64 8.83
C PHE A 333 6.10 5.60 8.39
N LEU A 334 5.89 4.98 7.22
CA LEU A 334 6.64 3.83 6.71
C LEU A 334 8.17 4.04 6.65
N PRO A 335 8.72 5.20 6.27
CA PRO A 335 10.18 5.41 6.21
C PRO A 335 10.90 5.21 7.55
N LEU A 336 10.24 5.48 8.68
CA LEU A 336 10.78 5.24 10.02
C LEU A 336 10.40 3.85 10.58
N ASN A 337 9.41 3.19 9.99
CA ASN A 337 8.95 1.86 10.42
C ASN A 337 9.53 0.70 9.58
N PHE A 338 10.01 0.97 8.37
CA PHE A 338 10.58 -0.04 7.48
C PHE A 338 11.91 -0.57 8.02
N TYR A 339 12.21 -1.84 7.73
CA TYR A 339 13.38 -2.52 8.26
C TYR A 339 14.71 -1.85 7.85
N PRO A 340 15.62 -1.56 8.81
CA PRO A 340 15.46 -1.71 10.26
C PRO A 340 14.68 -0.55 10.90
N ALA A 341 13.63 -0.87 11.66
CA ALA A 341 12.72 0.14 12.21
C ALA A 341 13.39 1.08 13.22
N GLN A 342 12.98 2.35 13.19
CA GLN A 342 13.28 3.39 14.19
C GLN A 342 12.10 3.66 15.13
N ILE A 343 10.90 3.19 14.76
CA ILE A 343 9.69 3.19 15.56
C ILE A 343 8.82 1.99 15.15
N TYR A 344 8.35 1.22 16.12
CA TYR A 344 7.39 0.15 15.90
C TYR A 344 5.97 0.69 15.81
N LEU A 345 5.14 -0.02 15.05
CA LEU A 345 3.74 0.33 14.87
C LEU A 345 2.97 0.10 16.19
N GLY A 346 3.12 -1.06 16.83
CA GLY A 346 2.63 -1.30 18.20
C GLY A 346 1.13 -1.15 18.29
N GLY A 347 0.65 -0.35 19.25
CA GLY A 347 -0.75 0.06 19.37
C GLY A 347 -1.37 0.66 18.09
N GLY A 348 -0.52 1.14 17.17
CA GLY A 348 -0.92 1.61 15.84
C GLY A 348 -1.49 0.53 14.93
N ALA A 349 -1.21 -0.76 15.17
CA ALA A 349 -1.77 -1.85 14.38
C ALA A 349 -3.28 -2.02 14.63
N PHE A 350 -3.70 -1.94 15.88
CA PHE A 350 -5.12 -1.88 16.25
C PHE A 350 -5.81 -0.67 15.61
N LEU A 351 -5.16 0.50 15.66
CA LEU A 351 -5.68 1.73 15.04
C LEU A 351 -5.82 1.60 13.53
N LEU A 352 -4.82 1.00 12.86
CA LEU A 352 -4.86 0.71 11.43
C LEU A 352 -5.99 -0.25 11.08
N GLY A 353 -6.18 -1.31 11.87
CA GLY A 353 -7.31 -2.24 11.70
C GLY A 353 -8.66 -1.55 11.81
N TYR A 354 -8.83 -0.64 12.78
CA TYR A 354 -10.02 0.20 12.91
C TYR A 354 -10.23 1.10 11.68
N LEU A 355 -9.20 1.81 11.24
CA LEU A 355 -9.25 2.69 10.07
C LEU A 355 -9.66 1.91 8.82
N LEU A 356 -9.03 0.77 8.54
CA LEU A 356 -9.38 -0.08 7.40
C LEU A 356 -10.81 -0.64 7.53
N ALA A 357 -11.23 -1.04 8.74
CA ALA A 357 -12.58 -1.54 8.97
C ALA A 357 -13.63 -0.48 8.64
N VAL A 358 -13.51 0.73 9.19
CA VAL A 358 -14.50 1.79 8.98
C VAL A 358 -14.49 2.30 7.53
N LEU A 359 -13.31 2.49 6.92
CA LEU A 359 -13.23 2.94 5.52
C LEU A 359 -13.76 1.90 4.52
N SER A 360 -13.66 0.61 4.84
CA SER A 360 -14.29 -0.43 4.03
C SER A 360 -15.82 -0.39 4.05
N ILE A 361 -16.43 0.19 5.09
CA ILE A 361 -17.88 0.43 5.16
C ILE A 361 -18.26 1.60 4.25
N PHE A 362 -17.48 2.70 4.31
CA PHE A 362 -17.75 3.93 3.55
C PHE A 362 -17.63 3.80 2.03
N SER A 363 -16.66 3.02 1.54
CA SER A 363 -16.32 2.99 0.11
C SER A 363 -17.37 2.31 -0.78
N GLY A 364 -18.49 1.82 -0.25
CA GLY A 364 -19.46 1.00 -0.99
C GLY A 364 -18.88 -0.35 -1.47
N ALA A 365 -17.56 -0.51 -1.39
CA ALA A 365 -16.78 -1.71 -1.57
C ALA A 365 -17.01 -2.61 -0.35
N LYS A 366 -18.24 -3.11 -0.26
CA LYS A 366 -18.72 -4.18 0.63
C LYS A 366 -17.55 -5.04 1.09
N THR A 367 -17.46 -5.27 2.40
CA THR A 367 -16.66 -6.27 3.14
C THR A 367 -15.76 -7.19 2.28
N GLY A 368 -16.28 -7.86 1.25
CA GLY A 368 -15.53 -8.59 0.21
C GLY A 368 -14.25 -7.95 -0.35
N THR A 369 -14.17 -6.62 -0.57
CA THR A 369 -12.90 -6.00 -1.04
C THR A 369 -11.85 -5.98 0.08
N ALA A 370 -12.24 -5.56 1.29
CA ALA A 370 -11.37 -5.62 2.46
C ALA A 370 -10.98 -7.07 2.82
N LEU A 371 -11.92 -8.01 2.72
CA LEU A 371 -11.68 -9.44 2.91
C LEU A 371 -10.67 -10.01 1.91
N LEU A 372 -10.69 -9.56 0.64
CA LEU A 372 -9.74 -10.08 -0.35
C LEU A 372 -8.35 -9.46 -0.18
N VAL A 373 -8.27 -8.16 0.11
CA VAL A 373 -6.98 -7.50 0.39
C VAL A 373 -6.33 -8.07 1.65
N LEU A 374 -7.12 -8.27 2.70
CA LEU A 374 -6.67 -8.85 3.97
C LEU A 374 -6.83 -10.36 4.00
N ALA A 375 -7.04 -11.01 2.85
CA ALA A 375 -7.26 -12.46 2.81
C ALA A 375 -6.10 -13.19 3.45
N VAL A 376 -4.86 -12.83 3.12
CA VAL A 376 -3.68 -13.50 3.66
C VAL A 376 -3.63 -13.40 5.21
N PRO A 377 -3.70 -12.20 5.82
CA PRO A 377 -3.80 -12.07 7.29
C PRO A 377 -4.99 -12.82 7.90
N ILE A 378 -6.18 -12.72 7.31
CA ILE A 378 -7.40 -13.39 7.81
C ILE A 378 -7.23 -14.91 7.78
N ILE A 379 -6.65 -15.44 6.71
CA ILE A 379 -6.44 -16.87 6.54
C ILE A 379 -5.42 -17.39 7.55
N ASP A 380 -4.32 -16.66 7.76
CA ASP A 380 -3.33 -17.00 8.77
C ASP A 380 -3.92 -16.99 10.18
N ALA A 381 -4.70 -15.96 10.50
CA ALA A 381 -5.45 -15.84 11.73
C ALA A 381 -6.40 -17.04 11.97
N LEU A 382 -7.22 -17.39 10.98
CA LEU A 382 -8.14 -18.53 11.05
C LEU A 382 -7.38 -19.85 11.24
N TYR A 383 -6.25 -20.02 10.56
CA TYR A 383 -5.39 -21.19 10.70
C TYR A 383 -4.81 -21.31 12.11
N VAL A 384 -4.30 -20.21 12.66
CA VAL A 384 -3.73 -20.15 14.02
C VAL A 384 -4.82 -20.45 15.07
N ILE A 385 -5.99 -19.82 14.96
CA ILE A 385 -7.14 -20.09 15.85
C ILE A 385 -7.53 -21.57 15.78
N TYR A 386 -7.68 -22.13 14.58
CA TYR A 386 -8.03 -23.54 14.40
C TYR A 386 -6.99 -24.47 15.04
N SER A 387 -5.70 -24.20 14.84
CA SER A 387 -4.59 -24.97 15.43
C SER A 387 -4.63 -24.95 16.95
N ARG A 388 -4.91 -23.78 17.56
CA ARG A 388 -5.01 -23.61 19.02
C ARG A 388 -6.20 -24.37 19.60
N VAL A 389 -7.39 -24.18 19.03
CA VAL A 389 -8.61 -24.87 19.47
C VAL A 389 -8.44 -26.38 19.41
N ARG A 390 -7.86 -26.90 18.33
CA ARG A 390 -7.58 -28.34 18.17
C ARG A 390 -6.57 -28.88 19.19
N THR A 391 -5.70 -28.02 19.72
CA THR A 391 -4.69 -28.38 20.74
C THR A 391 -5.10 -27.99 22.16
N GLY A 392 -6.36 -27.59 22.39
CA GLY A 392 -6.88 -27.23 23.70
C GLY A 392 -6.37 -25.89 24.25
N LYS A 393 -5.75 -25.06 23.41
CA LYS A 393 -5.24 -23.73 23.78
C LYS A 393 -6.27 -22.64 23.48
N SER A 394 -6.29 -21.60 24.31
CA SER A 394 -7.13 -20.42 24.08
C SER A 394 -6.70 -19.67 22.80
N PRO A 395 -7.64 -19.28 21.93
CA PRO A 395 -7.36 -18.42 20.78
C PRO A 395 -6.74 -17.06 21.13
N PHE A 396 -6.94 -16.59 22.36
CA PHE A 396 -6.56 -15.24 22.81
C PHE A 396 -5.14 -15.15 23.40
N VAL A 397 -4.39 -16.25 23.41
CA VAL A 397 -3.00 -16.27 23.86
C VAL A 397 -2.09 -15.99 22.67
N GLY A 398 -1.27 -14.94 22.74
CA GLY A 398 -0.29 -14.60 21.71
C GLY A 398 0.82 -15.64 21.61
N ASP A 399 1.22 -15.98 20.38
CA ASP A 399 2.35 -16.86 20.08
C ASP A 399 3.02 -16.49 18.75
N GLN A 400 4.20 -17.06 18.48
CA GLN A 400 4.95 -16.84 17.24
C GLN A 400 4.63 -17.90 16.17
N THR A 401 3.36 -18.27 16.00
CA THR A 401 2.95 -19.32 15.04
C THR A 401 2.42 -18.80 13.71
N HIS A 402 2.27 -17.48 13.60
CA HIS A 402 1.89 -16.79 12.37
C HIS A 402 2.88 -17.02 11.22
N LEU A 403 2.40 -16.89 9.99
CA LEU A 403 3.13 -17.22 8.76
C LEU A 403 4.51 -16.55 8.71
N HIS A 404 4.59 -15.25 8.97
CA HIS A 404 5.84 -14.49 8.87
C HIS A 404 6.91 -14.99 9.87
N HIS A 405 6.53 -15.39 11.09
CA HIS A 405 7.46 -16.00 12.04
C HIS A 405 7.95 -17.38 11.59
N ARG A 406 7.11 -18.16 10.91
CA ARG A 406 7.49 -19.46 10.36
C ARG A 406 8.45 -19.30 9.17
N LEU A 407 8.25 -18.29 8.33
CA LEU A 407 9.15 -17.95 7.23
C LEU A 407 10.51 -17.43 7.74
N LEU A 408 10.52 -16.63 8.81
CA LEU A 408 11.76 -16.24 9.49
C LEU A 408 12.51 -17.46 10.04
N LYS A 409 11.81 -18.38 10.73
CA LYS A 409 12.39 -19.64 11.25
C LYS A 409 12.92 -20.55 10.14
N ALA A 410 12.36 -20.43 8.93
CA ALA A 410 12.83 -21.12 7.73
C ALA A 410 14.10 -20.50 7.10
N GLY A 411 14.60 -19.39 7.65
CA GLY A 411 15.82 -18.72 7.19
C GLY A 411 15.60 -17.68 6.08
N ILE A 412 14.35 -17.29 5.81
CA ILE A 412 14.06 -16.23 4.85
C ILE A 412 14.31 -14.87 5.54
N SER A 413 14.97 -13.94 4.84
CA SER A 413 15.27 -12.63 5.39
C SER A 413 14.01 -11.79 5.63
N HIS A 414 14.05 -10.96 6.67
CA HIS A 414 12.94 -10.06 7.06
C HIS A 414 12.41 -9.24 5.90
N GLN A 415 13.28 -8.49 5.21
CA GLN A 415 12.91 -7.64 4.07
C GLN A 415 12.26 -8.44 2.94
N LYS A 416 12.74 -9.66 2.69
CA LYS A 416 12.20 -10.51 1.62
C LYS A 416 10.76 -10.94 1.94
N ILE A 417 10.48 -11.35 3.18
CA ILE A 417 9.12 -11.70 3.61
C ILE A 417 8.18 -10.51 3.42
N VAL A 418 8.58 -9.33 3.91
CA VAL A 418 7.77 -8.11 3.81
C VAL A 418 7.45 -7.74 2.36
N LEU A 419 8.47 -7.72 1.48
CA LEU A 419 8.27 -7.36 0.07
C LEU A 419 7.45 -8.40 -0.71
N GLU A 420 7.64 -9.69 -0.44
CA GLU A 420 6.83 -10.76 -1.06
C GLU A 420 5.37 -10.68 -0.61
N GLU A 421 5.13 -10.37 0.67
CA GLU A 421 3.78 -10.22 1.20
C GLU A 421 3.10 -8.95 0.63
N TRP A 422 3.83 -7.84 0.50
CA TRP A 422 3.32 -6.65 -0.19
C TRP A 422 2.97 -6.94 -1.65
N ALA A 423 3.82 -7.66 -2.39
CA ALA A 423 3.56 -8.01 -3.78
C ALA A 423 2.31 -8.90 -3.92
N LEU A 424 2.15 -9.86 -3.01
CA LEU A 424 0.98 -10.72 -2.95
C LEU A 424 -0.29 -9.91 -2.66
N VAL A 425 -0.28 -9.07 -1.61
CA VAL A 425 -1.42 -8.22 -1.26
C VAL A 425 -1.75 -7.24 -2.39
N ALA A 426 -0.76 -6.65 -3.07
CA ALA A 426 -0.99 -5.79 -4.22
C ALA A 426 -1.68 -6.52 -5.38
N THR A 427 -1.29 -7.77 -5.63
CA THR A 427 -1.95 -8.62 -6.63
C THR A 427 -3.41 -8.90 -6.26
N LEU A 428 -3.66 -9.21 -4.98
CA LEU A 428 -5.02 -9.41 -4.46
C LEU A 428 -5.86 -8.13 -4.48
N ALA A 429 -5.26 -6.99 -4.20
CA ALA A 429 -5.88 -5.68 -4.30
C ALA A 429 -6.34 -5.36 -5.73
N ILE A 430 -5.48 -5.59 -6.73
CA ILE A 430 -5.85 -5.44 -8.14
C ILE A 430 -7.02 -6.38 -8.47
N ALA A 431 -6.93 -7.65 -8.08
CA ALA A 431 -8.03 -8.58 -8.26
C ALA A 431 -9.32 -8.14 -7.53
N ALA A 432 -9.22 -7.53 -6.36
CA ALA A 432 -10.37 -7.03 -5.60
C ALA A 432 -11.09 -5.89 -6.30
N VAL A 433 -10.35 -5.03 -7.00
CA VAL A 433 -10.91 -3.93 -7.80
C VAL A 433 -11.54 -4.45 -9.10
N LEU A 434 -10.87 -5.39 -9.77
CA LEU A 434 -11.29 -5.88 -11.09
C LEU A 434 -12.43 -6.92 -11.03
N LEU A 435 -12.41 -7.81 -10.04
CA LEU A 435 -13.38 -8.91 -9.94
C LEU A 435 -14.68 -8.46 -9.26
N ARG A 436 -15.80 -9.07 -9.66
CA ARG A 436 -17.14 -8.82 -9.09
C ARG A 436 -17.85 -10.13 -8.77
N GLY A 437 -18.76 -10.10 -7.80
CA GLY A 437 -19.64 -11.22 -7.46
C GLY A 437 -18.89 -12.53 -7.17
N PHE A 438 -19.35 -13.62 -7.78
CA PHE A 438 -18.79 -14.96 -7.59
C PHE A 438 -17.31 -15.07 -7.94
N ALA A 439 -16.84 -14.37 -8.98
CA ALA A 439 -15.42 -14.41 -9.37
C ALA A 439 -14.51 -13.88 -8.25
N LYS A 440 -14.96 -12.85 -7.51
CA LYS A 440 -14.25 -12.33 -6.33
C LYS A 440 -14.20 -13.37 -5.22
N LEU A 441 -15.32 -14.06 -4.93
CA LEU A 441 -15.36 -15.14 -3.94
C LEU A 441 -14.47 -16.33 -4.33
N ALA A 442 -14.49 -16.73 -5.60
CA ALA A 442 -13.65 -17.80 -6.11
C ALA A 442 -12.16 -17.47 -5.98
N ALA A 443 -11.77 -16.21 -6.23
CA ALA A 443 -10.40 -15.74 -5.99
C ALA A 443 -10.00 -15.84 -4.52
N VAL A 444 -10.86 -15.41 -3.58
CA VAL A 444 -10.62 -15.62 -2.13
C VAL A 444 -10.43 -17.11 -1.82
N GLY A 445 -11.30 -17.97 -2.35
CA GLY A 445 -11.22 -19.43 -2.15
C GLY A 445 -9.94 -20.05 -2.71
N LEU A 446 -9.49 -19.61 -3.89
CA LEU A 446 -8.25 -20.10 -4.50
C LEU A 446 -7.03 -19.68 -3.68
N VAL A 447 -7.00 -18.43 -3.20
CA VAL A 447 -5.93 -17.92 -2.34
C VAL A 447 -5.91 -18.67 -1.02
N PHE A 448 -7.08 -18.97 -0.45
CA PHE A 448 -7.19 -19.81 0.74
C PHE A 448 -6.60 -21.21 0.54
N LEU A 449 -6.97 -21.89 -0.55
CA LEU A 449 -6.44 -23.21 -0.87
C LEU A 449 -4.93 -23.17 -1.12
N ALA A 450 -4.43 -22.16 -1.83
CA ALA A 450 -3.00 -21.96 -2.07
C ALA A 450 -2.24 -21.73 -0.75
N ALA A 451 -2.78 -20.88 0.13
CA ALA A 451 -2.21 -20.61 1.46
C ALA A 451 -2.17 -21.88 2.32
N LEU A 452 -3.25 -22.68 2.36
CA LEU A 452 -3.28 -23.96 3.07
C LEU A 452 -2.24 -24.95 2.51
N LEU A 453 -2.11 -25.04 1.19
CA LEU A 453 -1.12 -25.90 0.54
C LEU A 453 0.31 -25.45 0.87
N ALA A 454 0.60 -24.15 0.76
CA ALA A 454 1.88 -23.57 1.14
C ALA A 454 2.20 -23.86 2.61
N ASN A 455 1.22 -23.69 3.50
CA ASN A 455 1.37 -23.97 4.92
C ASN A 455 1.73 -25.44 5.18
N ARG A 456 1.06 -26.38 4.49
CA ARG A 456 1.33 -27.81 4.58
C ARG A 456 2.74 -28.17 4.07
N LEU A 457 3.17 -27.56 2.97
CA LEU A 457 4.50 -27.77 2.40
C LEU A 457 5.61 -27.21 3.32
N LEU A 458 5.39 -26.03 3.90
CA LEU A 458 6.29 -25.44 4.89
C LEU A 458 6.40 -26.31 6.14
N LEU A 459 5.29 -26.85 6.66
CA LEU A 459 5.33 -27.80 7.78
C LEU A 459 6.08 -29.08 7.44
N ARG A 460 5.96 -29.61 6.22
CA ARG A 460 6.72 -30.80 5.80
C ARG A 460 8.21 -30.55 5.71
N LYS A 461 8.61 -29.39 5.18
CA LYS A 461 10.02 -29.04 4.96
C LYS A 461 10.74 -28.65 6.26
N PHE A 462 10.03 -28.02 7.20
CA PHE A 462 10.62 -27.46 8.43
C PHE A 462 10.13 -28.12 9.73
N GLY A 463 9.04 -28.88 9.71
CA GLY A 463 8.49 -29.59 10.89
C GLY A 463 9.18 -30.91 11.23
N ALA A 464 10.16 -31.36 10.42
CA ALA A 464 10.95 -32.57 10.70
C ALA A 464 12.11 -32.33 11.70
N LYS A 465 12.28 -31.11 12.23
CA LYS A 465 13.29 -30.78 13.23
C LYS A 465 12.66 -30.30 14.55
N SER A 466 11.81 -31.11 15.16
CA SER A 466 11.59 -30.98 16.61
C SER A 466 12.83 -31.53 17.33
N PRO A 467 13.45 -30.80 18.28
CA PRO A 467 14.50 -31.37 19.11
C PRO A 467 13.93 -32.59 19.83
N LYS A 468 14.65 -33.72 19.81
CA LYS A 468 14.35 -34.83 20.72
C LYS A 468 14.26 -34.23 22.14
N PRO A 469 13.21 -34.53 22.92
CA PRO A 469 13.23 -34.18 24.34
C PRO A 469 14.53 -34.72 24.93
N ALA A 470 15.30 -33.85 25.58
CA ALA A 470 16.49 -34.27 26.29
C ALA A 470 16.08 -35.39 27.24
N ALA A 471 16.81 -36.51 27.19
CA ALA A 471 16.59 -37.61 28.11
C ALA A 471 16.61 -37.04 29.54
N PRO A 472 15.71 -37.46 30.44
CA PRO A 472 15.76 -37.03 31.82
C PRO A 472 17.17 -37.31 32.35
N SER A 473 17.82 -36.27 32.87
CA SER A 473 19.09 -36.39 33.54
C SER A 473 18.94 -37.42 34.67
N PRO A 474 19.77 -38.48 34.71
CA PRO A 474 19.75 -39.38 35.85
C PRO A 474 20.19 -38.59 37.09
N GLY A 475 19.25 -38.44 38.03
CA GLY A 475 19.36 -37.97 39.41
C GLY A 475 20.49 -37.00 39.78
N VAL A 476 20.11 -35.79 40.19
CA VAL A 476 20.61 -35.12 41.41
C VAL A 476 19.47 -34.36 42.05
#